data_AF-A0A9P3L1B3-F1
#
_entry.id   AF-A0A9P3L1B3-F1
#
_cell.length_a   1.000
_cell.length_b   1.000
_cell.length_c   1.000
_cell.angle_alpha   90.00
_cell.angle_beta   90.00
_cell.angle_gamma   90.00
#
_symmetry.space_group_name_H-M   'P 1'
#
loop_
_entity.id
_entity.type
_entity.pdbx_description
1 polymer ?
#
loop_
_entity_poly.entity_id
_entity_poly.type
_entity_poly.pdbx_seq_one_letter_code
_entity_poly.pdbx_strand_id
1 'polypeptide(L)'
;MCSMAPFTSNSSRLSPPNSEGKEEPYHLFDDVLDLTSAKSADHDLHFLTALRSTHPDHIITTIPVTNIPLLAFASAGFATSILDLETDSFASWRGYIGPSGQARNGSLAENVHFAKYRYLWQEQEFVVWLVGAVQYVAHVRERREHPLGPSRVTDELIRAVGGWLLDGVVWVYDGYWYQDKKLFQQVQKATWDKVILDENMKTELTEVSEKFFSSRDVYDDLGVPWKRGLLFHGPPGNGKTISIKALMHTLLNRKEPIPTLYVKSAPMTYNIQQVFGQARSLAPCMLILEDIETIVTPATRSYFFNEMDGIEDNSGLFVVGSTNYLEKLDPGLTSRPSRFDRKYLFPLPNEHERTLYCQFWKKKLAHNETVEFPELLCPAMASITEGFSFAFLQECFVGSMLSLVHKADVTSDGHGDKNLDKYELWRAFKKQADVLRKEIRNESEEIAEQQQSRPFHSPLPMPALSKPPFSSLGALHRPPQGLTGLLAGGAFEQSKGQDLPNLIGKLDMQDGGDVARLNAGKRTVINPAAYELK
;
A
#
# COMPACT_ATOMS: atom_id res chain seq x y z
N MET A 1 -25.19 -20.86 66.74
CA MET A 1 -26.23 -20.12 66.00
C MET A 1 -25.96 -20.31 64.51
N CYS A 2 -26.66 -21.27 63.90
CA CYS A 2 -26.70 -21.51 62.46
C CYS A 2 -27.78 -20.65 61.82
N SER A 3 -27.57 -20.23 60.56
CA SER A 3 -28.56 -20.23 59.45
C SER A 3 -27.92 -19.51 58.26
N MET A 4 -27.38 -20.23 57.28
CA MET A 4 -28.02 -20.60 55.99
C MET A 4 -28.52 -19.41 55.14
N ALA A 5 -27.98 -19.34 53.92
CA ALA A 5 -28.46 -18.52 52.80
C ALA A 5 -29.88 -18.93 52.35
N PRO A 6 -30.51 -18.10 51.50
CA PRO A 6 -30.76 -18.64 50.17
C PRO A 6 -30.41 -17.66 49.03
N PHE A 7 -29.86 -18.24 47.97
CA PHE A 7 -30.02 -17.80 46.59
C PHE A 7 -31.52 -17.74 46.26
N THR A 8 -32.01 -16.62 45.74
CA THR A 8 -33.29 -16.57 45.00
C THR A 8 -33.04 -16.07 43.60
N SER A 9 -33.19 -16.98 42.64
CA SER A 9 -33.53 -16.68 41.25
C SER A 9 -34.84 -15.89 41.17
N ASN A 10 -34.87 -14.85 40.34
CA ASN A 10 -36.04 -14.29 39.67
C ASN A 10 -35.47 -13.52 38.46
N SER A 11 -35.49 -13.96 37.21
CA SER A 11 -36.61 -14.50 36.40
C SER A 11 -37.89 -13.68 36.47
N SER A 12 -37.80 -12.35 36.25
CA SER A 12 -38.89 -11.54 35.69
C SER A 12 -38.46 -10.08 35.57
N ARG A 13 -37.95 -9.68 34.40
CA ARG A 13 -38.08 -8.28 33.93
C ARG A 13 -38.72 -8.30 32.55
N LEU A 14 -39.90 -8.91 32.49
CA LEU A 14 -40.93 -8.42 31.60
C LEU A 14 -41.69 -7.38 32.42
N SER A 15 -41.80 -6.16 31.90
CA SER A 15 -42.54 -5.06 32.51
C SER A 15 -43.92 -5.55 33.01
N PRO A 16 -44.40 -5.11 34.19
CA PRO A 16 -45.72 -5.51 34.64
C PRO A 16 -46.77 -5.02 33.62
N PRO A 17 -47.79 -5.82 33.26
CA PRO A 17 -48.82 -5.36 32.35
C PRO A 17 -49.58 -4.20 33.00
N ASN A 18 -49.65 -3.06 32.30
CA ASN A 18 -50.55 -1.97 32.67
C ASN A 18 -52.01 -2.48 32.63
N SER A 19 -52.89 -1.81 33.37
CA SER A 19 -54.30 -2.18 33.63
C SER A 19 -55.22 -2.29 32.39
N GLU A 20 -54.67 -2.30 31.18
CA GLU A 20 -55.38 -2.44 29.91
C GLU A 20 -54.86 -3.59 29.02
N GLY A 21 -54.09 -4.54 29.55
CA GLY A 21 -53.86 -5.85 28.90
C GLY A 21 -53.18 -5.82 27.52
N LYS A 22 -52.46 -4.76 27.19
CA LYS A 22 -51.58 -4.71 26.01
C LYS A 22 -50.14 -4.86 26.49
N GLU A 23 -49.50 -5.97 26.11
CA GLU A 23 -48.04 -6.08 26.20
C GLU A 23 -47.43 -5.02 25.28
N GLU A 24 -46.69 -4.07 25.86
CA GLU A 24 -45.88 -3.16 25.06
C GLU A 24 -44.84 -3.97 24.28
N PRO A 25 -44.58 -3.66 23.00
CA PRO A 25 -43.59 -4.37 22.21
C PRO A 25 -42.23 -4.25 22.88
N TYR A 26 -41.55 -5.38 23.08
CA TYR A 26 -40.21 -5.40 23.66
C TYR A 26 -39.22 -4.60 22.80
N HIS A 27 -38.67 -3.53 23.38
CA HIS A 27 -37.73 -2.64 22.72
C HIS A 27 -36.29 -2.99 23.14
N LEU A 28 -35.65 -3.95 22.42
CA LEU A 28 -34.24 -4.32 22.62
C LEU A 28 -33.29 -3.10 22.64
N PHE A 29 -33.64 -2.04 21.91
CA PHE A 29 -32.88 -0.79 21.88
C PHE A 29 -32.76 -0.13 23.26
N ASP A 30 -33.82 -0.16 24.07
CA ASP A 30 -33.83 0.47 25.39
C ASP A 30 -32.96 -0.32 26.38
N ASP A 31 -32.96 -1.66 26.29
CA ASP A 31 -32.04 -2.51 27.04
C ASP A 31 -30.58 -2.27 26.64
N VAL A 32 -30.30 -2.13 25.34
CA VAL A 32 -28.96 -1.80 24.84
C VAL A 32 -28.54 -0.41 25.32
N LEU A 33 -29.45 0.57 25.31
CA LEU A 33 -29.19 1.92 25.78
C LEU A 33 -28.90 1.93 27.29
N ASP A 34 -29.70 1.24 28.10
CA ASP A 34 -29.46 1.09 29.54
C ASP A 34 -28.12 0.41 29.82
N LEU A 35 -27.78 -0.67 29.10
CA LEU A 35 -26.51 -1.38 29.23
C LEU A 35 -25.29 -0.55 28.80
N THR A 36 -25.47 0.43 27.92
CA THR A 36 -24.37 1.22 27.32
C THR A 36 -24.32 2.68 27.79
N SER A 37 -25.25 3.12 28.65
CA SER A 37 -25.39 4.51 29.11
C SER A 37 -24.50 4.91 30.30
N ALA A 38 -23.79 3.97 30.93
CA ALA A 38 -22.92 4.26 32.07
C ALA A 38 -21.67 5.06 31.66
N LYS A 39 -21.13 5.89 32.57
CA LYS A 39 -19.81 6.51 32.41
C LYS A 39 -18.77 5.40 32.22
N SER A 40 -18.27 5.24 30.99
CA SER A 40 -17.35 4.16 30.66
C SER A 40 -16.06 4.35 31.43
N ALA A 41 -15.76 3.37 32.28
CA ALA A 41 -14.45 3.28 32.89
C ALA A 41 -13.46 2.73 31.86
N ASP A 42 -12.16 2.96 32.04
CA ASP A 42 -11.15 2.42 31.12
C ASP A 42 -11.17 0.88 31.18
N HIS A 43 -11.85 0.25 30.22
CA HIS A 43 -12.10 -1.19 30.22
C HIS A 43 -10.78 -1.98 30.24
N ASP A 44 -9.76 -1.51 29.52
CA ASP A 44 -8.45 -2.16 29.47
C ASP A 44 -7.79 -2.17 30.84
N LEU A 45 -7.85 -1.04 31.57
CA LEU A 45 -7.33 -0.95 32.93
C LEU A 45 -8.08 -1.88 33.90
N HIS A 46 -9.40 -2.02 33.74
CA HIS A 46 -10.20 -2.93 34.56
C HIS A 46 -9.88 -4.39 34.30
N PHE A 47 -9.81 -4.82 33.03
CA PHE A 47 -9.43 -6.19 32.68
C PHE A 47 -8.02 -6.51 33.16
N LEU A 48 -7.06 -5.61 32.92
CA LEU A 48 -5.68 -5.79 33.37
C LEU A 48 -5.58 -5.92 34.90
N THR A 49 -6.32 -5.09 35.64
CA THR A 49 -6.35 -5.15 37.12
C THR A 49 -6.96 -6.45 37.62
N ALA A 50 -8.07 -6.89 37.02
CA ALA A 50 -8.74 -8.14 37.39
C ALA A 50 -7.87 -9.37 37.08
N LEU A 51 -7.22 -9.40 35.90
CA LEU A 51 -6.33 -10.49 35.50
C LEU A 51 -5.10 -10.58 36.42
N ARG A 52 -4.47 -9.45 36.76
CA ARG A 52 -3.34 -9.42 37.70
C ARG A 52 -3.72 -9.87 39.10
N SER A 53 -4.92 -9.51 39.57
CA SER A 53 -5.42 -9.91 40.89
C SER A 53 -5.69 -11.43 40.97
N THR A 54 -6.24 -12.01 39.89
CA THR A 54 -6.58 -13.43 39.81
C THR A 54 -5.38 -14.33 39.48
N HIS A 55 -4.33 -13.78 38.86
CA HIS A 55 -3.12 -14.50 38.45
C HIS A 55 -1.84 -13.84 39.02
N PRO A 56 -1.65 -13.82 40.36
CA PRO A 56 -0.55 -13.09 40.99
C PRO A 56 0.85 -13.62 40.67
N ASP A 57 0.95 -14.88 40.24
CA ASP A 57 2.19 -15.53 39.83
C ASP A 57 2.50 -15.35 38.33
N HIS A 58 1.65 -14.63 37.58
CA HIS A 58 1.84 -14.38 36.17
C HIS A 58 2.18 -12.91 35.90
N ILE A 59 2.93 -12.68 34.84
CA ILE A 59 3.04 -11.37 34.22
C ILE A 59 2.00 -11.27 33.12
N ILE A 60 1.17 -10.23 33.17
CA ILE A 60 0.13 -9.94 32.17
C ILE A 60 0.63 -8.83 31.25
N THR A 61 0.82 -9.16 29.97
CA THR A 61 1.17 -8.22 28.91
C THR A 61 -0.03 -7.93 28.03
N THR A 62 -0.43 -6.66 27.95
CA THR A 62 -1.51 -6.19 27.08
C THR A 62 -0.97 -5.85 25.70
N ILE A 63 -1.57 -6.40 24.64
CA ILE A 63 -1.08 -6.24 23.27
C ILE A 63 -2.28 -5.99 22.35
N PRO A 64 -2.24 -5.00 21.43
CA PRO A 64 -3.26 -4.88 20.38
C PRO A 64 -3.18 -6.05 19.39
N VAL A 65 -4.31 -6.66 19.07
CA VAL A 65 -4.40 -7.80 18.12
C VAL A 65 -3.89 -7.41 16.72
N THR A 66 -4.14 -6.16 16.32
CA THR A 66 -3.67 -5.61 15.03
C THR A 66 -2.16 -5.43 14.96
N ASN A 67 -1.48 -5.33 16.11
CA ASN A 67 -0.03 -5.20 16.18
C ASN A 67 0.64 -6.60 16.15
N ILE A 68 0.20 -7.52 17.01
CA ILE A 68 0.78 -8.86 17.16
C ILE A 68 -0.34 -9.91 17.09
N PRO A 69 -0.69 -10.45 15.92
CA PRO A 69 -1.83 -11.35 15.75
C PRO A 69 -1.45 -12.80 16.12
N LEU A 70 -1.47 -13.12 17.42
CA LEU A 70 -1.01 -14.41 17.95
C LEU A 70 -1.76 -15.62 17.39
N LEU A 71 -3.08 -15.50 17.23
CA LEU A 71 -3.89 -16.58 16.69
C LEU A 71 -3.60 -16.80 15.19
N ALA A 72 -3.24 -15.76 14.43
CA ALA A 72 -2.83 -15.91 13.02
C ALA A 72 -1.45 -16.56 12.90
N PHE A 73 -0.53 -16.21 13.80
CA PHE A 73 0.77 -16.87 13.92
C PHE A 73 0.63 -18.37 14.24
N ALA A 74 -0.31 -18.73 15.13
CA ALA A 74 -0.63 -20.13 15.44
C ALA A 74 -1.30 -20.85 14.25
N SER A 75 -2.28 -20.21 13.60
CA SER A 75 -2.94 -20.76 12.40
C SER A 75 -1.96 -21.01 11.24
N ALA A 76 -0.89 -20.21 11.15
CA ALA A 76 0.19 -20.40 10.19
C ALA A 76 1.17 -21.53 10.57
N GLY A 77 0.96 -22.21 11.70
CA GLY A 77 1.72 -23.39 12.13
C GLY A 77 2.95 -23.09 12.98
N PHE A 78 3.18 -21.83 13.37
CA PHE A 78 4.35 -21.46 14.20
C PHE A 78 4.12 -21.63 15.70
N ALA A 79 2.86 -21.75 16.12
CA ALA A 79 2.44 -21.97 17.49
C ALA A 79 1.15 -22.81 17.50
N THR A 80 0.74 -23.29 18.68
CA THR A 80 -0.55 -23.97 18.85
C THR A 80 -1.45 -23.13 19.73
N SER A 81 -2.68 -22.86 19.30
CA SER A 81 -3.71 -22.19 20.09
C SER A 81 -4.90 -23.10 20.28
N ILE A 82 -5.28 -23.36 21.53
CA ILE A 82 -6.40 -24.23 21.90
C ILE A 82 -7.42 -23.38 22.65
N LEU A 83 -8.64 -23.29 22.13
CA LEU A 83 -9.74 -22.57 22.78
C LEU A 83 -10.11 -23.26 24.09
N ASP A 84 -10.14 -22.49 25.19
CA ASP A 84 -10.47 -22.96 26.54
C ASP A 84 -11.95 -22.69 26.82
N LEU A 85 -12.79 -23.71 26.58
CA LEU A 85 -14.22 -23.68 26.88
C LEU A 85 -14.56 -24.27 28.25
N GLU A 86 -13.58 -24.85 28.94
CA GLU A 86 -13.78 -25.51 30.24
C GLU A 86 -13.81 -24.49 31.37
N THR A 87 -12.98 -23.44 31.27
CA THR A 87 -12.78 -22.48 32.36
C THR A 87 -13.27 -21.07 32.06
N ASP A 88 -13.67 -20.79 30.81
CA ASP A 88 -14.19 -19.48 30.42
C ASP A 88 -15.25 -19.56 29.31
N SER A 89 -16.01 -18.49 29.15
CA SER A 89 -17.01 -18.34 28.09
C SER A 89 -16.37 -17.92 26.77
N PHE A 90 -17.14 -18.01 25.69
CA PHE A 90 -16.72 -17.61 24.35
C PHE A 90 -17.81 -16.74 23.71
N ALA A 91 -17.40 -15.63 23.10
CA ALA A 91 -18.30 -14.75 22.35
C ALA A 91 -17.70 -14.43 20.99
N SER A 92 -18.47 -14.68 19.93
CA SER A 92 -18.09 -14.39 18.56
C SER A 92 -19.24 -13.82 17.76
N TRP A 93 -18.91 -13.06 16.73
CA TRP A 93 -19.82 -12.70 15.66
C TRP A 93 -19.53 -13.55 14.45
N ARG A 94 -20.60 -13.95 13.76
CA ARG A 94 -20.49 -14.68 12.50
C ARG A 94 -20.86 -13.74 11.37
N GLY A 95 -19.92 -13.52 10.46
CA GLY A 95 -20.08 -12.66 9.30
C GLY A 95 -19.92 -13.43 8.00
N TYR A 96 -20.41 -12.85 6.91
CA TYR A 96 -20.13 -13.32 5.57
C TYR A 96 -19.00 -12.49 4.97
N ILE A 97 -17.87 -13.12 4.69
CA ILE A 97 -16.80 -12.51 3.89
C ILE A 97 -17.14 -12.77 2.44
N GLY A 98 -17.34 -11.69 1.68
CA GLY A 98 -17.60 -11.77 0.26
C GLY A 98 -16.54 -12.60 -0.48
N PRO A 99 -16.89 -13.22 -1.61
CA PRO A 99 -15.97 -14.08 -2.35
C PRO A 99 -14.66 -13.37 -2.66
N SER A 100 -13.55 -14.04 -2.37
CA SER A 100 -12.26 -13.65 -2.96
C SER A 100 -12.27 -14.01 -4.45
N GLY A 101 -11.49 -13.30 -5.27
CA GLY A 101 -11.61 -13.32 -6.73
C GLY A 101 -11.83 -14.71 -7.36
N GLN A 102 -12.76 -14.77 -8.31
CA GLN A 102 -13.31 -15.95 -9.00
C GLN A 102 -14.23 -16.89 -8.20
N ALA A 103 -14.35 -16.77 -6.88
CA ALA A 103 -15.34 -17.54 -6.12
C ALA A 103 -16.76 -17.01 -6.37
N ARG A 104 -17.74 -17.90 -6.60
CA ARG A 104 -19.17 -17.52 -6.69
C ARG A 104 -19.77 -17.21 -5.32
N ASN A 105 -19.24 -17.85 -4.28
CA ASN A 105 -19.72 -17.75 -2.92
C ASN A 105 -18.57 -17.26 -2.03
N GLY A 106 -18.88 -16.32 -1.13
CA GLY A 106 -18.06 -15.98 0.02
C GLY A 106 -18.00 -17.08 1.06
N SER A 107 -17.19 -16.85 2.09
CA SER A 107 -17.06 -17.74 3.23
C SER A 107 -17.71 -17.12 4.46
N LEU A 108 -18.22 -17.97 5.36
CA LEU A 108 -18.54 -17.51 6.70
C LEU A 108 -17.23 -17.33 7.45
N ALA A 109 -17.08 -16.21 8.14
CA ALA A 109 -16.00 -15.98 9.06
C ALA A 109 -16.51 -15.68 10.44
N GLU A 110 -15.71 -16.06 11.41
CA GLU A 110 -15.96 -15.82 12.81
C GLU A 110 -15.03 -14.70 13.28
N ASN A 111 -15.61 -13.65 13.87
CA ASN A 111 -14.88 -12.61 14.57
C ASN A 111 -15.05 -12.85 16.06
N VAL A 112 -13.99 -13.31 16.71
CA VAL A 112 -14.01 -13.58 18.15
C VAL A 112 -13.90 -12.25 18.89
N HIS A 113 -14.89 -11.94 19.72
CA HIS A 113 -14.92 -10.76 20.58
C HIS A 113 -14.48 -11.05 22.00
N PHE A 114 -14.70 -12.28 22.48
CA PHE A 114 -14.16 -12.75 23.75
C PHE A 114 -13.79 -14.23 23.64
N ALA A 115 -12.58 -14.58 24.07
CA ALA A 115 -12.15 -15.96 24.20
C ALA A 115 -10.93 -16.08 25.09
N LYS A 116 -10.81 -17.23 25.76
CA LYS A 116 -9.59 -17.66 26.44
C LYS A 116 -8.94 -18.79 25.65
N TYR A 117 -7.61 -18.75 25.50
CA TYR A 117 -6.83 -19.76 24.83
C TYR A 117 -5.69 -20.25 25.70
N ARG A 118 -5.44 -21.56 25.65
CA ARG A 118 -4.14 -22.15 25.97
C ARG A 118 -3.24 -22.03 24.75
N TYR A 119 -2.13 -21.33 24.88
CA TYR A 119 -1.23 -21.01 23.77
C TYR A 119 0.15 -21.60 24.01
N LEU A 120 0.68 -22.33 23.03
CA LEU A 120 1.94 -23.06 23.13
C LEU A 120 2.90 -22.60 22.02
N TRP A 121 4.09 -22.15 22.42
CA TRP A 121 5.15 -21.72 21.50
C TRP A 121 6.53 -22.03 22.09
N GLN A 122 7.39 -22.72 21.33
CA GLN A 122 8.74 -23.14 21.77
C GLN A 122 8.77 -23.78 23.18
N GLU A 123 7.88 -24.74 23.42
CA GLU A 123 7.73 -25.43 24.73
C GLU A 123 7.30 -24.52 25.90
N GLN A 124 7.01 -23.24 25.63
CA GLN A 124 6.45 -22.30 26.58
C GLN A 124 4.92 -22.28 26.47
N GLU A 125 4.27 -22.28 27.62
CA GLU A 125 2.82 -22.19 27.74
C GLU A 125 2.40 -20.79 28.20
N PHE A 126 1.39 -20.25 27.53
CA PHE A 126 0.79 -18.96 27.82
C PHE A 126 -0.73 -19.13 27.95
N VAL A 127 -1.34 -18.27 28.76
CA VAL A 127 -2.80 -18.07 28.73
C VAL A 127 -3.07 -16.77 28.01
N VAL A 128 -3.90 -16.83 26.97
CA VAL A 128 -4.23 -15.66 26.14
C VAL A 128 -5.72 -15.38 26.23
N TRP A 129 -6.09 -14.21 26.73
CA TRP A 129 -7.46 -13.70 26.62
C TRP A 129 -7.55 -12.73 25.47
N LEU A 130 -8.50 -12.92 24.58
CA LEU A 130 -8.87 -11.96 23.55
C LEU A 130 -10.12 -11.22 24.03
N VAL A 131 -10.07 -9.90 24.09
CA VAL A 131 -11.19 -9.03 24.45
C VAL A 131 -11.26 -7.89 23.43
N GLY A 132 -12.20 -8.00 22.49
CA GLY A 132 -12.32 -7.07 21.37
C GLY A 132 -11.06 -7.05 20.50
N ALA A 133 -10.42 -5.87 20.40
CA ALA A 133 -9.20 -5.67 19.62
C ALA A 133 -7.90 -5.80 20.44
N VAL A 134 -8.00 -6.22 21.70
CA VAL A 134 -6.89 -6.35 22.64
C VAL A 134 -6.75 -7.80 23.06
N GLN A 135 -5.51 -8.26 23.21
CA GLN A 135 -5.18 -9.55 23.78
C GLN A 135 -4.31 -9.37 25.03
N TYR A 136 -4.61 -10.13 26.08
CA TYR A 136 -3.84 -10.16 27.33
C TYR A 136 -3.12 -11.49 27.40
N VAL A 137 -1.79 -11.44 27.40
CA VAL A 137 -0.93 -12.62 27.41
C VAL A 137 -0.36 -12.78 28.82
N ALA A 138 -0.71 -13.89 29.46
CA ALA A 138 -0.14 -14.28 30.73
C ALA A 138 0.93 -15.35 30.55
N HIS A 139 2.07 -15.14 31.19
CA HIS A 139 3.13 -16.13 31.34
C HIS A 139 3.57 -16.18 32.81
N VAL A 140 3.95 -17.37 33.28
CA VAL A 140 4.37 -17.58 34.68
C VAL A 140 5.65 -16.81 34.95
N ARG A 141 5.66 -16.01 36.01
CA ARG A 141 6.78 -15.14 36.39
C ARG A 141 8.04 -15.93 36.71
N GLU A 142 9.17 -15.57 36.10
CA GLU A 142 10.48 -16.13 36.46
C GLU A 142 11.04 -15.48 37.75
N ARG A 143 11.94 -16.17 38.48
CA ARG A 143 12.43 -15.77 39.83
C ARG A 143 13.02 -14.35 39.97
N ARG A 144 13.31 -13.65 38.87
CA ARG A 144 13.95 -12.32 38.85
C ARG A 144 13.09 -11.23 38.20
N GLU A 145 11.88 -11.55 37.74
CA GLU A 145 11.02 -10.57 37.06
C GLU A 145 10.15 -9.82 38.06
N HIS A 146 9.93 -8.53 37.80
CA HIS A 146 9.00 -7.72 38.56
C HIS A 146 7.56 -8.05 38.14
N PRO A 147 6.59 -8.27 39.05
CA PRO A 147 5.21 -8.65 38.69
C PRO A 147 4.46 -7.65 37.79
N LEU A 148 4.86 -6.37 37.80
CA LEU A 148 4.31 -5.34 36.90
C LEU A 148 5.25 -4.99 35.73
N GLY A 149 6.38 -5.69 35.61
CA GLY A 149 7.36 -5.50 34.55
C GLY A 149 7.07 -6.38 33.32
N PRO A 150 7.90 -6.28 32.27
CA PRO A 150 7.80 -7.16 31.12
C PRO A 150 8.23 -8.60 31.46
N SER A 151 7.66 -9.57 30.74
CA SER A 151 8.12 -10.96 30.74
C SER A 151 9.08 -11.16 29.57
N ARG A 152 10.28 -11.67 29.84
CA ARG A 152 11.29 -11.94 28.81
C ARG A 152 10.76 -12.92 27.75
N VAL A 153 10.03 -13.95 28.20
CA VAL A 153 9.48 -15.01 27.34
C VAL A 153 8.35 -14.46 26.46
N THR A 154 7.47 -13.62 27.01
CA THR A 154 6.43 -12.94 26.23
C THR A 154 7.05 -11.97 25.21
N ASP A 155 8.12 -11.25 25.56
CA ASP A 155 8.83 -10.37 24.63
C ASP A 155 9.47 -11.16 23.47
N GLU A 156 10.00 -12.35 23.74
CA GLU A 156 10.53 -13.26 22.71
C GLU A 156 9.43 -13.73 21.75
N LEU A 157 8.26 -14.10 22.26
CA LEU A 157 7.09 -14.43 21.43
C LEU A 157 6.67 -13.22 20.56
N ILE A 158 6.58 -12.03 21.15
CA ILE A 158 6.24 -10.79 20.43
C ILE A 158 7.24 -10.53 19.30
N ARG A 159 8.55 -10.66 19.57
CA ARG A 159 9.59 -10.49 18.55
C ARG A 159 9.50 -11.55 17.46
N ALA A 160 9.21 -12.80 17.80
CA ALA A 160 9.06 -13.88 16.83
C ALA A 160 7.87 -13.63 15.90
N VAL A 161 6.72 -13.23 16.44
CA VAL A 161 5.53 -12.88 15.65
C VAL A 161 5.81 -11.64 14.80
N GLY A 162 6.49 -10.63 15.36
CA GLY A 162 6.93 -9.46 14.61
C GLY A 162 7.86 -9.81 13.45
N GLY A 163 8.83 -10.70 13.67
CA GLY A 163 9.69 -11.23 12.62
C GLY A 163 8.91 -11.97 11.53
N TRP A 164 7.94 -12.80 11.91
CA TRP A 164 7.06 -13.50 10.97
C TRP A 164 6.18 -12.57 10.15
N LEU A 165 5.65 -11.51 10.77
CA LEU A 165 4.88 -10.48 10.04
C LEU A 165 5.75 -9.79 8.98
N LEU A 166 7.04 -9.66 9.22
CA LEU A 166 7.99 -9.05 8.30
C LEU A 166 8.55 -10.04 7.28
N ASP A 167 8.31 -11.33 7.45
CA ASP A 167 8.78 -12.37 6.52
C ASP A 167 7.84 -12.52 5.31
N GLY A 168 8.42 -12.62 4.13
CA GLY A 168 7.68 -12.89 2.90
C GLY A 168 6.64 -11.83 2.51
N VAL A 169 6.87 -10.57 2.87
CA VAL A 169 5.97 -9.44 2.56
C VAL A 169 6.69 -8.34 1.80
N VAL A 170 5.92 -7.59 0.99
CA VAL A 170 6.31 -6.26 0.51
C VAL A 170 5.41 -5.26 1.20
N TRP A 171 5.99 -4.21 1.77
CA TRP A 171 5.22 -3.11 2.34
C TRP A 171 4.74 -2.19 1.22
N VAL A 172 3.43 -1.96 1.19
CA VAL A 172 2.78 -1.15 0.16
C VAL A 172 2.10 0.07 0.81
N TYR A 173 2.28 1.23 0.19
CA TYR A 173 1.56 2.45 0.56
C TYR A 173 0.49 2.80 -0.48
N ASP A 174 -0.76 2.89 -0.02
CA ASP A 174 -1.92 3.37 -0.80
C ASP A 174 -2.84 4.18 0.13
N GLY A 175 -2.35 5.34 0.57
CA GLY A 175 -2.97 6.15 1.63
C GLY A 175 -2.65 5.70 3.06
N TYR A 176 -2.28 4.43 3.25
CA TYR A 176 -1.73 3.87 4.48
C TYR A 176 -0.77 2.70 4.16
N TRP A 177 0.08 2.34 5.11
CA TRP A 177 0.97 1.18 5.00
C TRP A 177 0.22 -0.13 5.25
N TYR A 178 0.39 -1.11 4.37
CA TYR A 178 -0.06 -2.48 4.56
C TYR A 178 0.93 -3.49 3.96
N GLN A 179 0.85 -4.74 4.41
CA GLN A 179 1.69 -5.82 3.91
C GLN A 179 1.00 -6.56 2.75
N ASP A 180 1.69 -6.73 1.63
CA ASP A 180 1.16 -7.41 0.45
C ASP A 180 1.95 -8.70 0.12
N LYS A 181 1.45 -9.83 0.65
CA LYS A 181 1.99 -11.18 0.36
C LYS A 181 1.81 -11.58 -1.11
N LYS A 182 0.77 -11.09 -1.79
CA LYS A 182 0.53 -11.42 -3.21
C LYS A 182 1.58 -10.73 -4.08
N LEU A 183 1.89 -9.45 -3.78
CA LEU A 183 2.97 -8.74 -4.44
C LEU A 183 4.32 -9.41 -4.18
N PHE A 184 4.60 -9.81 -2.94
CA PHE A 184 5.82 -10.58 -2.64
C PHE A 184 5.94 -11.84 -3.50
N GLN A 185 4.87 -12.65 -3.61
CA GLN A 185 4.88 -13.85 -4.48
C GLN A 185 5.09 -13.52 -5.96
N GLN A 186 4.59 -12.38 -6.45
CA GLN A 186 4.84 -11.93 -7.82
C GLN A 186 6.30 -11.52 -8.00
N VAL A 187 6.87 -10.81 -7.02
CA VAL A 187 8.28 -10.42 -7.02
C VAL A 187 9.17 -11.66 -7.03
N GLN A 188 8.89 -12.66 -6.19
CA GLN A 188 9.64 -13.92 -6.16
C GLN A 188 9.60 -14.70 -7.48
N LYS A 189 8.63 -14.44 -8.36
CA LYS A 189 8.55 -15.06 -9.70
C LYS A 189 9.21 -14.22 -10.79
N ALA A 190 9.45 -12.94 -10.54
CA ALA A 190 9.98 -11.97 -11.50
C ALA A 190 11.50 -11.98 -11.47
N THR A 191 12.12 -12.86 -12.24
CA THR A 191 13.56 -12.96 -12.40
C THR A 191 13.99 -12.32 -13.73
N TRP A 192 15.22 -11.79 -13.82
CA TRP A 192 15.71 -11.09 -15.01
C TRP A 192 15.70 -11.94 -16.30
N ASP A 193 15.83 -13.26 -16.19
CA ASP A 193 15.72 -14.21 -17.31
C ASP A 193 14.32 -14.26 -17.94
N LYS A 194 13.28 -13.86 -17.19
CA LYS A 194 11.89 -13.81 -17.67
C LYS A 194 11.48 -12.44 -18.20
N VAL A 195 12.34 -11.44 -18.04
CA VAL A 195 12.07 -10.09 -18.55
C VAL A 195 12.66 -10.00 -19.96
N ILE A 196 11.84 -9.68 -20.96
CA ILE A 196 12.34 -9.36 -22.30
C ILE A 196 12.66 -7.87 -22.30
N LEU A 197 13.96 -7.57 -22.38
CA LEU A 197 14.54 -6.23 -22.36
C LEU A 197 15.96 -6.32 -22.92
N ASP A 198 16.52 -5.21 -23.39
CA ASP A 198 17.94 -5.08 -23.73
C ASP A 198 18.87 -5.64 -22.63
N GLU A 199 19.78 -6.53 -23.02
CA GLU A 199 20.67 -7.23 -22.07
C GLU A 199 21.68 -6.30 -21.39
N ASN A 200 22.10 -5.22 -22.07
CA ASN A 200 22.98 -4.23 -21.45
C ASN A 200 22.23 -3.48 -20.35
N MET A 201 20.97 -3.10 -20.60
CA MET A 201 20.11 -2.45 -19.60
C MET A 201 19.87 -3.35 -18.37
N LYS A 202 19.60 -4.64 -18.57
CA LYS A 202 19.45 -5.60 -17.44
C LYS A 202 20.72 -5.67 -16.60
N THR A 203 21.86 -5.78 -17.27
CA THR A 203 23.18 -5.85 -16.63
C THR A 203 23.44 -4.57 -15.84
N GLU A 204 23.24 -3.40 -16.46
CA GLU A 204 23.47 -2.11 -15.82
C GLU A 204 22.56 -1.90 -14.60
N LEU A 205 21.26 -2.21 -14.69
CA LEU A 205 20.33 -2.07 -13.57
C LEU A 205 20.73 -2.97 -12.38
N THR A 206 21.15 -4.20 -12.67
CA THR A 206 21.62 -5.15 -11.67
C THR A 206 22.88 -4.62 -10.99
N GLU A 207 23.90 -4.28 -11.76
CA GLU A 207 25.19 -3.78 -11.26
C GLU A 207 25.04 -2.49 -10.45
N VAL A 208 24.22 -1.54 -10.91
CA VAL A 208 24.00 -0.27 -10.21
C VAL A 208 23.41 -0.52 -8.82
N SER A 209 22.43 -1.42 -8.71
CA SER A 209 21.80 -1.74 -7.43
C SER A 209 22.73 -2.51 -6.50
N GLU A 210 23.40 -3.54 -7.01
CA GLU A 210 24.30 -4.38 -6.19
C GLU A 210 25.50 -3.58 -5.70
N LYS A 211 26.11 -2.79 -6.59
CA LYS A 211 27.25 -1.94 -6.25
C LYS A 211 26.83 -0.88 -5.23
N PHE A 212 25.67 -0.25 -5.39
CA PHE A 212 25.18 0.73 -4.41
C PHE A 212 25.13 0.18 -2.99
N PHE A 213 24.48 -0.97 -2.79
CA PHE A 213 24.32 -1.57 -1.46
C PHE A 213 25.61 -2.19 -0.90
N SER A 214 26.55 -2.55 -1.76
CA SER A 214 27.83 -3.17 -1.34
C SER A 214 28.97 -2.16 -1.18
N SER A 215 28.74 -0.87 -1.45
CA SER A 215 29.82 0.15 -1.46
C SER A 215 29.66 1.21 -0.38
N ARG A 216 28.92 0.97 0.71
CA ARG A 216 28.68 1.97 1.78
C ARG A 216 29.98 2.65 2.24
N ASP A 217 31.00 1.86 2.59
CA ASP A 217 32.29 2.35 3.08
C ASP A 217 32.96 3.29 2.07
N VAL A 218 32.80 3.03 0.76
CA VAL A 218 33.34 3.88 -0.31
C VAL A 218 32.66 5.26 -0.33
N TYR A 219 31.35 5.31 -0.07
CA TYR A 219 30.63 6.59 0.02
C TYR A 219 31.09 7.38 1.24
N ASP A 220 31.26 6.70 2.38
CA ASP A 220 31.71 7.31 3.63
C ASP A 220 33.15 7.86 3.50
N ASP A 221 34.08 7.07 2.93
CA ASP A 221 35.48 7.48 2.69
C ASP A 221 35.60 8.69 1.75
N LEU A 222 34.73 8.77 0.74
CA LEU A 222 34.70 9.88 -0.22
C LEU A 222 33.93 11.10 0.32
N GLY A 223 33.24 10.99 1.45
CA GLY A 223 32.41 12.06 2.01
C GLY A 223 31.22 12.45 1.13
N VAL A 224 30.72 11.52 0.30
CA VAL A 224 29.58 11.75 -0.61
C VAL A 224 28.31 11.11 -0.08
N PRO A 225 27.12 11.73 -0.26
CA PRO A 225 25.87 11.15 0.25
C PRO A 225 25.60 9.74 -0.32
N TRP A 226 25.43 8.75 0.57
CA TRP A 226 25.07 7.39 0.20
C TRP A 226 23.58 7.28 -0.15
N LYS A 227 23.18 7.90 -1.27
CA LYS A 227 21.82 7.79 -1.82
C LYS A 227 21.88 7.64 -3.34
N ARG A 228 20.86 7.04 -3.92
CA ARG A 228 20.77 6.83 -5.39
C ARG A 228 19.33 6.95 -5.86
N GLY A 229 19.12 7.69 -6.95
CA GLY A 229 17.83 7.77 -7.61
C GLY A 229 17.86 7.28 -9.06
N LEU A 230 16.97 6.34 -9.41
CA LEU A 230 16.72 5.90 -10.79
C LEU A 230 15.31 6.31 -11.23
N LEU A 231 15.17 6.77 -12.49
CA LEU A 231 13.88 7.06 -13.09
C LEU A 231 13.65 6.19 -14.33
N PHE A 232 12.62 5.34 -14.29
CA PHE A 232 12.17 4.54 -15.44
C PHE A 232 11.09 5.31 -16.19
N HIS A 233 11.29 5.54 -17.49
CA HIS A 233 10.34 6.30 -18.29
C HIS A 233 10.13 5.67 -19.66
N GLY A 234 9.02 6.01 -20.31
CA GLY A 234 8.68 5.53 -21.64
C GLY A 234 7.21 5.12 -21.74
N PRO A 235 6.73 4.76 -22.94
CA PRO A 235 5.33 4.42 -23.15
C PRO A 235 4.82 3.29 -22.24
N PRO A 236 3.52 3.25 -21.92
CA PRO A 236 2.92 2.21 -21.09
C PRO A 236 3.05 0.83 -21.74
N GLY A 237 3.15 -0.21 -20.91
CA GLY A 237 3.18 -1.61 -21.39
C GLY A 237 4.52 -2.11 -21.92
N ASN A 238 5.63 -1.39 -21.68
CA ASN A 238 6.99 -1.77 -22.17
C ASN A 238 7.94 -2.25 -21.06
N GLY A 239 7.40 -2.82 -19.98
CA GLY A 239 8.22 -3.58 -19.03
C GLY A 239 8.76 -2.83 -17.79
N LYS A 240 8.44 -1.54 -17.60
CA LYS A 240 8.87 -0.78 -16.40
C LYS A 240 8.56 -1.50 -15.07
N THR A 241 7.30 -1.87 -14.85
CA THR A 241 6.85 -2.51 -13.60
C THR A 241 7.44 -3.92 -13.40
N ILE A 242 7.60 -4.72 -14.47
CA ILE A 242 8.19 -6.05 -14.32
C ILE A 242 9.71 -5.95 -14.05
N SER A 243 10.40 -4.98 -14.64
CA SER A 243 11.80 -4.70 -14.34
C SER A 243 12.00 -4.20 -12.91
N ILE A 244 11.09 -3.37 -12.38
CA ILE A 244 11.08 -3.03 -10.95
C ILE A 244 10.97 -4.30 -10.11
N LYS A 245 10.02 -5.19 -10.40
CA LYS A 245 9.86 -6.46 -9.67
C LYS A 245 11.09 -7.36 -9.77
N ALA A 246 11.78 -7.38 -10.91
CA ALA A 246 13.03 -8.13 -11.08
C ALA A 246 14.19 -7.55 -10.25
N LEU A 247 14.25 -6.22 -10.14
CA LEU A 247 15.20 -5.56 -9.26
C LEU A 247 14.89 -5.85 -7.78
N MET A 248 13.61 -5.79 -7.39
CA MET A 248 13.16 -6.20 -6.04
C MET A 248 13.54 -7.65 -5.74
N HIS A 249 13.30 -8.56 -6.67
CA HIS A 249 13.66 -9.98 -6.52
C HIS A 249 15.15 -10.13 -6.24
N THR A 250 15.98 -9.42 -7.02
CA THR A 250 17.45 -9.46 -6.86
C THR A 250 17.84 -9.00 -5.47
N LEU A 251 17.28 -7.88 -4.99
CA LEU A 251 17.62 -7.29 -3.70
C LEU A 251 17.09 -8.06 -2.49
N LEU A 252 15.88 -8.65 -2.58
CA LEU A 252 15.30 -9.48 -1.53
C LEU A 252 16.02 -10.83 -1.38
N ASN A 253 16.63 -11.34 -2.45
CA ASN A 253 17.33 -12.62 -2.45
C ASN A 253 18.85 -12.49 -2.29
N ARG A 254 19.35 -11.30 -1.91
CA ARG A 254 20.76 -11.12 -1.49
C ARG A 254 21.04 -11.91 -0.22
N LYS A 255 22.33 -12.16 0.05
CA LYS A 255 22.79 -12.74 1.32
C LYS A 255 22.32 -11.91 2.52
N GLU A 256 22.35 -10.59 2.37
CA GLU A 256 21.73 -9.62 3.27
C GLU A 256 20.57 -8.99 2.50
N PRO A 257 19.33 -9.47 2.72
CA PRO A 257 18.15 -8.96 2.03
C PRO A 257 17.96 -7.47 2.29
N ILE A 258 17.67 -6.72 1.22
CA ILE A 258 17.35 -5.30 1.33
C ILE A 258 15.83 -5.13 1.35
N PRO A 259 15.24 -4.53 2.40
CA PRO A 259 13.82 -4.28 2.47
C PRO A 259 13.38 -3.35 1.32
N THR A 260 12.19 -3.62 0.78
CA THR A 260 11.60 -2.79 -0.26
C THR A 260 10.25 -2.24 0.16
N LEU A 261 10.08 -0.93 -0.03
CA LEU A 261 8.82 -0.21 0.11
C LEU A 261 8.24 0.11 -1.27
N TYR A 262 6.94 -0.13 -1.45
CA TYR A 262 6.24 0.07 -2.71
C TYR A 262 5.12 1.09 -2.59
N VAL A 263 5.26 2.26 -3.21
CA VAL A 263 4.25 3.33 -3.14
C VAL A 263 3.42 3.31 -4.41
N LYS A 264 2.12 3.02 -4.26
CA LYS A 264 1.13 3.08 -5.35
C LYS A 264 0.53 4.47 -5.50
N SER A 265 0.30 5.17 -4.39
CA SER A 265 -0.35 6.47 -4.39
C SER A 265 -0.06 7.25 -3.10
N ALA A 266 0.33 8.51 -3.24
CA ALA A 266 0.59 9.42 -2.12
C ALA A 266 0.17 10.86 -2.48
N PRO A 267 -1.14 11.15 -2.59
CA PRO A 267 -1.61 12.41 -3.14
C PRO A 267 -1.51 13.62 -2.19
N MET A 268 -1.26 13.39 -0.90
CA MET A 268 -1.22 14.43 0.13
C MET A 268 0.20 14.69 0.63
N THR A 269 0.49 15.89 1.10
CA THR A 269 1.83 16.29 1.57
C THR A 269 2.31 15.46 2.76
N TYR A 270 1.44 15.18 3.73
CA TYR A 270 1.77 14.34 4.87
C TYR A 270 2.08 12.89 4.47
N ASN A 271 1.50 12.38 3.37
CA ASN A 271 1.82 11.05 2.85
C ASN A 271 3.29 10.95 2.45
N ILE A 272 3.83 12.01 1.83
CA ILE A 272 5.22 12.04 1.38
C ILE A 272 6.17 11.93 2.57
N GLN A 273 5.91 12.70 3.63
CA GLN A 273 6.70 12.64 4.87
C GLN A 273 6.63 11.24 5.52
N GLN A 274 5.44 10.64 5.59
CA GLN A 274 5.26 9.28 6.12
C GLN A 274 6.01 8.24 5.28
N VAL A 275 5.98 8.38 3.96
CA VAL A 275 6.65 7.47 3.03
C VAL A 275 8.17 7.51 3.22
N PHE A 276 8.75 8.71 3.22
CA PHE A 276 10.19 8.87 3.35
C PHE A 276 10.69 8.60 4.78
N GLY A 277 9.91 8.95 5.81
CA GLY A 277 10.22 8.58 7.19
C GLY A 277 10.29 7.06 7.39
N GLN A 278 9.37 6.31 6.78
CA GLN A 278 9.41 4.85 6.80
C GLN A 278 10.58 4.29 5.98
N ALA A 279 10.95 4.92 4.87
CA ALA A 279 12.12 4.53 4.10
C ALA A 279 13.40 4.71 4.92
N ARG A 280 13.57 5.85 5.59
CA ARG A 280 14.71 6.15 6.47
C ARG A 280 14.81 5.17 7.64
N SER A 281 13.69 4.79 8.27
CA SER A 281 13.70 3.84 9.39
C SER A 281 14.10 2.41 8.96
N LEU A 282 13.98 2.09 7.67
CA LEU A 282 14.36 0.80 7.09
C LEU A 282 15.69 0.85 6.33
N ALA A 283 16.41 1.98 6.35
CA ALA A 283 17.66 2.11 5.63
C ALA A 283 18.71 1.08 6.11
N PRO A 284 19.46 0.42 5.20
CA PRO A 284 19.42 0.57 3.75
C PRO A 284 18.15 -0.04 3.13
N CYS A 285 17.45 0.72 2.27
CA CYS A 285 16.20 0.26 1.67
C CYS A 285 16.05 0.67 0.20
N MET A 286 15.24 -0.11 -0.52
CA MET A 286 14.74 0.28 -1.83
C MET A 286 13.36 0.93 -1.68
N LEU A 287 13.19 2.16 -2.18
CA LEU A 287 11.91 2.86 -2.22
C LEU A 287 11.41 2.96 -3.65
N ILE A 288 10.28 2.32 -3.94
CA ILE A 288 9.64 2.36 -5.26
C ILE A 288 8.51 3.38 -5.24
N LEU A 289 8.54 4.27 -6.21
CA LEU A 289 7.51 5.28 -6.47
C LEU A 289 6.96 4.98 -7.87
N GLU A 290 5.87 4.21 -7.96
CA GLU A 290 5.26 3.90 -9.25
C GLU A 290 4.34 5.04 -9.70
N ASP A 291 4.34 5.33 -11.00
CA ASP A 291 3.55 6.41 -11.62
C ASP A 291 3.71 7.73 -10.85
N ILE A 292 4.95 8.22 -10.80
CA ILE A 292 5.33 9.36 -9.94
C ILE A 292 4.56 10.65 -10.28
N GLU A 293 3.93 10.75 -11.44
CA GLU A 293 2.97 11.82 -11.75
C GLU A 293 1.75 11.84 -10.81
N THR A 294 1.39 10.71 -10.21
CA THR A 294 0.30 10.60 -9.22
C THR A 294 0.74 11.03 -7.82
N ILE A 295 2.06 10.95 -7.56
CA ILE A 295 2.68 11.28 -6.28
C ILE A 295 3.13 12.75 -6.27
N VAL A 296 3.70 13.23 -7.38
CA VAL A 296 4.23 14.58 -7.55
C VAL A 296 3.22 15.44 -8.30
N THR A 297 2.30 15.98 -7.52
CA THR A 297 1.26 16.92 -7.96
C THR A 297 1.68 18.36 -7.62
N PRO A 298 0.99 19.39 -8.13
CA PRO A 298 1.25 20.77 -7.72
C PRO A 298 1.22 20.99 -6.20
N ALA A 299 0.39 20.23 -5.46
CA ALA A 299 0.28 20.35 -4.01
C ALA A 299 1.42 19.64 -3.25
N THR A 300 1.91 18.51 -3.76
CA THR A 300 2.94 17.68 -3.09
C THR A 300 4.36 17.97 -3.56
N ARG A 301 4.53 18.67 -4.69
CA ARG A 301 5.81 18.94 -5.35
C ARG A 301 6.90 19.44 -4.40
N SER A 302 6.64 20.52 -3.66
CA SER A 302 7.65 21.14 -2.79
C SER A 302 8.10 20.20 -1.68
N TYR A 303 7.16 19.44 -1.10
CA TYR A 303 7.46 18.46 -0.05
C TYR A 303 8.26 17.29 -0.61
N PHE A 304 7.87 16.75 -1.76
CA PHE A 304 8.60 15.69 -2.43
C PHE A 304 10.04 16.09 -2.77
N PHE A 305 10.25 17.33 -3.22
CA PHE A 305 11.58 17.84 -3.51
C PHE A 305 12.44 17.97 -2.26
N ASN A 306 11.87 18.48 -1.17
CA ASN A 306 12.55 18.58 0.11
C ASN A 306 12.98 17.21 0.64
N GLU A 307 12.10 16.20 0.54
CA GLU A 307 12.43 14.83 0.91
C GLU A 307 13.53 14.24 0.02
N MET A 308 13.47 14.41 -1.31
CA MET A 308 14.49 13.87 -2.23
C MET A 308 15.86 14.55 -2.13
N ASP A 309 15.85 15.87 -1.96
CA ASP A 309 17.07 16.68 -1.83
C ASP A 309 17.78 16.45 -0.49
N GLY A 310 17.08 15.85 0.50
CA GLY A 310 17.68 15.36 1.74
C GLY A 310 17.92 16.47 2.76
N ILE A 311 16.89 17.26 3.07
CA ILE A 311 16.91 18.09 4.30
C ILE A 311 17.10 17.19 5.52
N GLU A 312 16.55 15.97 5.47
CA GLU A 312 16.79 14.89 6.42
C GLU A 312 17.79 13.85 5.84
N ASP A 313 18.41 13.04 6.71
CA ASP A 313 19.41 12.05 6.32
C ASP A 313 18.79 10.90 5.50
N ASN A 314 19.06 10.90 4.20
CA ASN A 314 18.64 9.87 3.25
C ASN A 314 19.74 8.84 2.95
N SER A 315 20.73 8.71 3.83
CA SER A 315 21.76 7.69 3.72
C SER A 315 21.16 6.29 3.65
N GLY A 316 21.63 5.47 2.71
CA GLY A 316 21.14 4.12 2.43
C GLY A 316 19.88 4.02 1.58
N LEU A 317 19.31 5.14 1.10
CA LEU A 317 18.11 5.11 0.26
C LEU A 317 18.42 4.91 -1.22
N PHE A 318 17.83 3.87 -1.81
CA PHE A 318 17.81 3.61 -3.25
C PHE A 318 16.40 3.82 -3.80
N VAL A 319 16.16 4.96 -4.44
CA VAL A 319 14.83 5.35 -4.93
C VAL A 319 14.68 4.98 -6.40
N VAL A 320 13.60 4.27 -6.74
CA VAL A 320 13.23 3.98 -8.14
C VAL A 320 11.86 4.57 -8.43
N GLY A 321 11.83 5.60 -9.27
CA GLY A 321 10.61 6.18 -9.80
C GLY A 321 10.24 5.58 -11.15
N SER A 322 8.94 5.44 -11.45
CA SER A 322 8.47 5.17 -12.81
C SER A 322 7.51 6.25 -13.31
N THR A 323 7.49 6.49 -14.62
CA THR A 323 6.49 7.34 -15.26
C THR A 323 6.18 6.86 -16.67
N ASN A 324 4.94 7.10 -17.12
CA ASN A 324 4.57 6.92 -18.52
C ASN A 324 4.71 8.22 -19.35
N TYR A 325 4.87 9.37 -18.69
CA TYR A 325 4.79 10.69 -19.30
C TYR A 325 5.94 11.59 -18.84
N LEU A 326 7.16 11.31 -19.31
CA LEU A 326 8.35 12.06 -18.90
C LEU A 326 8.20 13.57 -19.17
N GLU A 327 7.53 13.93 -20.26
CA GLU A 327 7.26 15.29 -20.69
C GLU A 327 6.26 16.05 -19.80
N LYS A 328 5.41 15.32 -19.07
CA LYS A 328 4.45 15.90 -18.11
C LYS A 328 5.04 16.04 -16.71
N LEU A 329 6.17 15.40 -16.44
CA LEU A 329 6.83 15.50 -15.15
C LEU A 329 7.43 16.89 -14.95
N ASP A 330 7.47 17.28 -13.69
CA ASP A 330 8.10 18.53 -13.31
C ASP A 330 9.56 18.59 -13.79
N PRO A 331 10.00 19.66 -14.48
CA PRO A 331 11.38 19.79 -14.92
C PRO A 331 12.39 19.69 -13.78
N GLY A 332 12.01 20.03 -12.55
CA GLY A 332 12.87 19.87 -11.37
C GLY A 332 13.19 18.41 -11.04
N LEU A 333 12.35 17.44 -11.42
CA LEU A 333 12.65 16.01 -11.26
C LEU A 333 13.59 15.49 -12.33
N THR A 334 13.45 16.00 -13.55
CA THR A 334 14.18 15.48 -14.70
C THR A 334 15.52 16.21 -14.89
N SER A 335 15.60 17.51 -14.64
CA SER A 335 16.81 18.30 -14.93
C SER A 335 17.83 18.32 -13.80
N ARG A 336 17.44 17.99 -12.56
CA ARG A 336 18.32 18.10 -11.39
C ARG A 336 18.94 16.74 -11.02
N PRO A 337 20.27 16.56 -11.17
CA PRO A 337 20.91 15.27 -10.91
C PRO A 337 20.72 14.77 -9.48
N SER A 338 20.60 15.66 -8.48
CA SER A 338 20.49 15.30 -7.05
C SER A 338 19.29 14.46 -6.66
N ARG A 339 18.32 14.25 -7.55
CA ARG A 339 17.05 13.55 -7.29
C ARG A 339 17.00 12.20 -8.01
N PHE A 340 17.07 12.22 -9.34
CA PHE A 340 17.20 11.04 -10.17
C PHE A 340 18.47 11.15 -11.00
N ASP A 341 19.55 10.52 -10.51
CA ASP A 341 20.88 10.58 -11.12
C ASP A 341 20.93 9.84 -12.47
N ARG A 342 20.12 8.77 -12.61
CA ARG A 342 20.06 7.96 -13.83
C ARG A 342 18.63 7.82 -14.33
N LYS A 343 18.49 7.80 -15.64
CA LYS A 343 17.20 7.65 -16.33
C LYS A 343 17.30 6.51 -17.32
N TYR A 344 16.32 5.62 -17.29
CA TYR A 344 16.23 4.46 -18.17
C TYR A 344 14.99 4.60 -19.03
N LEU A 345 15.21 4.71 -20.35
CA LEU A 345 14.15 4.73 -21.34
C LEU A 345 13.71 3.29 -21.63
N PHE A 346 12.42 3.01 -21.48
CA PHE A 346 11.77 1.77 -21.91
C PHE A 346 10.99 2.07 -23.20
N PRO A 347 11.64 1.95 -24.38
CA PRO A 347 10.99 2.26 -25.65
C PRO A 347 9.99 1.17 -26.04
N LEU A 348 9.32 1.36 -27.18
CA LEU A 348 8.62 0.25 -27.83
C LEU A 348 9.61 -0.85 -28.21
N PRO A 349 9.23 -2.14 -28.10
CA PRO A 349 10.13 -3.24 -28.39
C PRO A 349 10.57 -3.25 -29.85
N ASN A 350 11.86 -3.44 -30.06
CA ASN A 350 12.42 -3.63 -31.40
C ASN A 350 12.03 -5.00 -31.98
N GLU A 351 12.31 -5.24 -33.27
CA GLU A 351 11.91 -6.49 -33.93
C GLU A 351 12.48 -7.76 -33.26
N HIS A 352 13.72 -7.68 -32.73
CA HIS A 352 14.33 -8.78 -32.00
C HIS A 352 13.56 -9.08 -30.70
N GLU A 353 13.25 -8.07 -29.90
CA GLU A 353 12.47 -8.20 -28.67
C GLU A 353 11.05 -8.72 -28.93
N ARG A 354 10.40 -8.25 -30.00
CA ARG A 354 9.09 -8.77 -30.43
C ARG A 354 9.19 -10.25 -30.86
N THR A 355 10.28 -10.64 -31.50
CA THR A 355 10.54 -12.05 -31.86
C THR A 355 10.72 -12.91 -30.60
N LEU A 356 11.50 -12.45 -29.62
CA LEU A 356 11.65 -13.12 -28.32
C LEU A 356 10.30 -13.25 -27.60
N TYR A 357 9.44 -12.23 -27.69
CA TYR A 357 8.10 -12.27 -27.10
C TYR A 357 7.20 -13.33 -27.77
N CYS A 358 7.29 -13.47 -29.11
CA CYS A 358 6.59 -14.53 -29.83
C CYS A 358 7.11 -15.93 -29.44
N GLN A 359 8.42 -16.08 -29.27
CA GLN A 359 9.03 -17.33 -28.80
C GLN A 359 8.62 -17.68 -27.37
N PHE A 360 8.48 -16.67 -26.50
CA PHE A 360 7.91 -16.85 -25.16
C PHE A 360 6.49 -17.43 -25.23
N TRP A 361 5.62 -16.87 -26.08
CA TRP A 361 4.26 -17.39 -26.27
C TRP A 361 4.25 -18.79 -26.87
N LYS A 362 5.14 -19.09 -27.81
CA LYS A 362 5.32 -20.44 -28.36
C LYS A 362 5.66 -21.45 -27.26
N LYS A 363 6.61 -21.13 -26.37
CA LYS A 363 6.95 -21.99 -25.22
C LYS A 363 5.75 -22.18 -24.29
N LYS A 364 5.02 -21.10 -24.01
CA LYS A 364 3.82 -21.11 -23.16
C LYS A 364 2.70 -21.99 -23.74
N LEU A 365 2.59 -22.06 -25.07
CA LEU A 365 1.59 -22.84 -25.79
C LEU A 365 2.09 -24.23 -26.22
N ALA A 366 3.31 -24.63 -25.86
CA ALA A 366 3.91 -25.88 -26.34
C ALA A 366 3.12 -27.14 -25.92
N HIS A 367 2.33 -27.07 -24.85
CA HIS A 367 1.49 -28.17 -24.38
C HIS A 367 0.06 -28.13 -24.96
N ASN A 368 -0.26 -27.16 -25.82
CA ASN A 368 -1.57 -27.03 -26.41
C ASN A 368 -1.62 -27.77 -27.76
N GLU A 369 -2.24 -28.94 -27.79
CA GLU A 369 -2.39 -29.75 -29.01
C GLU A 369 -3.38 -29.15 -30.02
N THR A 370 -4.17 -28.15 -29.63
CA THR A 370 -5.21 -27.54 -30.49
C THR A 370 -4.65 -26.48 -31.42
N VAL A 371 -3.51 -25.86 -31.09
CA VAL A 371 -2.96 -24.72 -31.84
C VAL A 371 -1.56 -25.02 -32.35
N GLU A 372 -1.43 -25.11 -33.67
CA GLU A 372 -0.14 -25.26 -34.33
C GLU A 372 0.64 -23.93 -34.32
N PHE A 373 1.80 -23.90 -33.64
CA PHE A 373 2.66 -22.72 -33.57
C PHE A 373 4.12 -23.05 -33.93
N PRO A 374 4.44 -23.14 -35.24
CA PRO A 374 5.80 -23.41 -35.68
C PRO A 374 6.72 -22.19 -35.51
N GLU A 375 8.03 -22.44 -35.33
CA GLU A 375 9.04 -21.42 -35.03
C GLU A 375 9.07 -20.28 -36.06
N LEU A 376 8.88 -20.60 -37.33
CA LEU A 376 8.86 -19.65 -38.45
C LEU A 376 7.78 -18.57 -38.34
N LEU A 377 6.73 -18.76 -37.52
CA LEU A 377 5.72 -17.71 -37.29
C LEU A 377 6.24 -16.59 -36.39
N CYS A 378 7.23 -16.83 -35.53
CA CYS A 378 7.74 -15.82 -34.60
C CYS A 378 8.30 -14.58 -35.33
N PRO A 379 9.24 -14.70 -36.30
CA PRO A 379 9.74 -13.53 -37.03
C PRO A 379 8.64 -12.88 -37.89
N ALA A 380 7.73 -13.66 -38.48
CA ALA A 380 6.63 -13.12 -39.27
C ALA A 380 5.66 -12.26 -38.42
N MET A 381 5.31 -12.75 -37.23
CA MET A 381 4.46 -12.02 -36.26
C MET A 381 5.16 -10.77 -35.74
N ALA A 382 6.47 -10.84 -35.47
CA ALA A 382 7.27 -9.70 -35.04
C ALA A 382 7.36 -8.60 -36.12
N SER A 383 7.46 -8.99 -37.39
CA SER A 383 7.51 -8.07 -38.53
C SER A 383 6.20 -7.27 -38.68
N ILE A 384 5.04 -7.93 -38.59
CA ILE A 384 3.74 -7.24 -38.76
C ILE A 384 3.27 -6.47 -37.52
N THR A 385 4.00 -6.51 -36.41
CA THR A 385 3.66 -5.84 -35.13
C THR A 385 4.58 -4.68 -34.78
N GLU A 386 5.23 -4.08 -35.79
CA GLU A 386 5.95 -2.82 -35.61
C GLU A 386 5.05 -1.75 -34.97
N GLY A 387 5.60 -1.04 -33.97
CA GLY A 387 4.90 -0.02 -33.20
C GLY A 387 4.11 -0.54 -31.99
N PHE A 388 4.03 -1.85 -31.77
CA PHE A 388 3.27 -2.41 -30.65
C PHE A 388 4.11 -2.44 -29.37
N SER A 389 3.50 -2.11 -28.23
CA SER A 389 4.08 -2.40 -26.90
C SER A 389 3.95 -3.89 -26.56
N PHE A 390 4.65 -4.37 -25.53
CA PHE A 390 4.44 -5.75 -25.06
C PHE A 390 3.00 -6.00 -24.59
N ALA A 391 2.30 -4.98 -24.09
CA ALA A 391 0.88 -5.09 -23.74
C ALA A 391 0.00 -5.30 -24.99
N PHE A 392 0.25 -4.56 -26.09
CA PHE A 392 -0.45 -4.78 -27.35
C PHE A 392 -0.13 -6.13 -27.98
N LEU A 393 1.13 -6.59 -27.90
CA LEU A 393 1.49 -7.95 -28.32
C LEU A 393 0.76 -9.02 -27.50
N GLN A 394 0.67 -8.83 -26.17
CA GLN A 394 -0.09 -9.71 -25.30
C GLN A 394 -1.54 -9.81 -25.74
N GLU A 395 -2.18 -8.67 -25.99
CA GLU A 395 -3.56 -8.60 -26.47
C GLU A 395 -3.72 -9.26 -27.84
N CYS A 396 -2.74 -9.08 -28.74
CA CYS A 396 -2.75 -9.73 -30.04
C CYS A 396 -2.77 -11.25 -29.90
N PHE A 397 -1.92 -11.84 -29.04
CA PHE A 397 -1.94 -13.27 -28.76
C PHE A 397 -3.25 -13.72 -28.10
N VAL A 398 -3.72 -13.02 -27.08
CA VAL A 398 -4.94 -13.38 -26.34
C VAL A 398 -6.18 -13.32 -27.26
N GLY A 399 -6.37 -12.22 -27.97
CA GLY A 399 -7.48 -12.04 -28.92
C GLY A 399 -7.46 -13.06 -30.06
N SER A 400 -6.28 -13.42 -30.56
CA SER A 400 -6.12 -14.48 -31.57
C SER A 400 -6.60 -15.83 -31.05
N MET A 401 -6.14 -16.21 -29.84
CA MET A 401 -6.51 -17.49 -29.24
C MET A 401 -8.00 -17.58 -28.94
N LEU A 402 -8.60 -16.49 -28.44
CA LEU A 402 -10.05 -16.43 -28.22
C LEU A 402 -10.83 -16.53 -29.53
N SER A 403 -10.34 -15.93 -30.61
CA SER A 403 -10.97 -16.03 -31.93
C SER A 403 -10.94 -17.46 -32.48
N LEU A 404 -9.84 -18.18 -32.28
CA LEU A 404 -9.71 -19.58 -32.66
C LEU A 404 -10.69 -20.48 -31.89
N VAL A 405 -10.82 -20.29 -30.57
CA VAL A 405 -11.74 -21.07 -29.73
C VAL A 405 -13.21 -20.87 -30.16
N HIS A 406 -13.60 -19.65 -30.52
CA HIS A 406 -14.96 -19.35 -30.95
C HIS A 406 -15.27 -19.74 -32.41
N LYS A 407 -14.31 -20.30 -33.17
CA LYS A 407 -14.45 -20.61 -34.61
C LYS A 407 -15.04 -19.45 -35.42
N ALA A 408 -14.68 -18.20 -35.08
CA ALA A 408 -15.08 -17.05 -35.87
C ALA A 408 -14.44 -17.17 -37.26
N ASP A 409 -15.19 -16.91 -38.34
CA ASP A 409 -14.64 -16.98 -39.71
C ASP A 409 -13.36 -16.12 -39.83
N VAL A 410 -12.23 -16.81 -39.96
CA VAL A 410 -10.90 -16.21 -40.11
C VAL A 410 -10.57 -16.11 -41.59
N THR A 411 -11.38 -15.35 -42.34
CA THR A 411 -10.99 -14.86 -43.67
C THR A 411 -10.28 -13.51 -43.51
N SER A 412 -9.10 -13.36 -44.10
CA SER A 412 -8.23 -12.18 -43.99
C SER A 412 -7.53 -11.92 -45.32
N ASP A 413 -7.75 -10.73 -45.89
CA ASP A 413 -7.10 -10.22 -47.12
C ASP A 413 -5.92 -9.25 -46.82
N GLY A 414 -5.37 -9.26 -45.59
CA GLY A 414 -4.38 -8.26 -45.13
C GLY A 414 -2.93 -8.41 -45.66
N HIS A 415 -2.03 -7.53 -45.24
CA HIS A 415 -0.58 -7.56 -45.57
C HIS A 415 0.20 -8.61 -44.74
N GLY A 416 0.95 -9.50 -45.41
CA GLY A 416 1.78 -10.54 -44.79
C GLY A 416 2.15 -11.67 -45.77
N ASP A 417 3.00 -12.61 -45.36
CA ASP A 417 3.41 -13.74 -46.21
C ASP A 417 2.24 -14.73 -46.42
N LYS A 418 1.75 -14.80 -47.65
CA LYS A 418 0.63 -15.67 -48.05
C LYS A 418 0.96 -17.16 -47.90
N ASN A 419 2.24 -17.54 -47.87
CA ASN A 419 2.64 -18.94 -47.65
C ASN A 419 2.37 -19.40 -46.21
N LEU A 420 2.24 -18.47 -45.26
CA LEU A 420 1.95 -18.75 -43.86
C LEU A 420 0.44 -18.85 -43.57
N ASP A 421 -0.40 -18.47 -44.53
CA ASP A 421 -1.86 -18.51 -44.41
C ASP A 421 -2.40 -19.93 -44.28
N LYS A 422 -1.58 -20.98 -44.38
CA LYS A 422 -1.98 -22.35 -44.00
C LYS A 422 -2.20 -22.52 -42.49
N TYR A 423 -1.54 -21.71 -41.65
CA TYR A 423 -1.65 -21.82 -40.19
C TYR A 423 -2.82 -20.96 -39.67
N GLU A 424 -3.74 -21.59 -38.95
CA GLU A 424 -4.91 -20.90 -38.35
C GLU A 424 -4.50 -19.77 -37.40
N LEU A 425 -3.49 -20.02 -36.56
CA LEU A 425 -2.97 -19.03 -35.63
C LEU A 425 -2.43 -17.79 -36.35
N TRP A 426 -1.73 -17.96 -37.47
CA TRP A 426 -1.22 -16.85 -38.26
C TRP A 426 -2.34 -15.97 -38.81
N ARG A 427 -3.39 -16.58 -39.40
CA ARG A 427 -4.54 -15.84 -39.93
C ARG A 427 -5.25 -15.04 -38.83
N ALA A 428 -5.45 -15.66 -37.66
CA ALA A 428 -6.10 -15.02 -36.51
C ALA A 428 -5.25 -13.87 -35.95
N PHE A 429 -3.94 -14.09 -35.81
CA PHE A 429 -2.99 -13.09 -35.33
C PHE A 429 -2.88 -11.88 -36.24
N LYS A 430 -2.77 -12.12 -37.55
CA LYS A 430 -2.75 -11.05 -38.56
C LYS A 430 -4.01 -10.18 -38.48
N LYS A 431 -5.20 -10.80 -38.41
CA LYS A 431 -6.48 -10.09 -38.26
C LYS A 431 -6.53 -9.26 -36.97
N GLN A 432 -6.09 -9.84 -35.85
CA GLN A 432 -6.08 -9.14 -34.56
C GLN A 432 -5.08 -7.97 -34.55
N ALA A 433 -3.90 -8.15 -35.15
CA ALA A 433 -2.92 -7.08 -35.31
C ALA A 433 -3.47 -5.92 -36.15
N ASP A 434 -4.21 -6.20 -37.22
CA ASP A 434 -4.84 -5.16 -38.05
C ASP A 434 -5.93 -4.38 -37.29
N VAL A 435 -6.68 -5.05 -36.41
CA VAL A 435 -7.68 -4.39 -35.54
C VAL A 435 -6.99 -3.46 -34.54
N LEU A 436 -6.03 -3.99 -33.76
CA LEU A 436 -5.31 -3.20 -32.76
C LEU A 436 -4.53 -2.02 -33.37
N ARG A 437 -4.00 -2.19 -34.59
CA ARG A 437 -3.32 -1.10 -35.30
C ARG A 437 -4.25 0.06 -35.63
N LYS A 438 -5.52 -0.22 -35.98
CA LYS A 438 -6.53 0.82 -36.21
C LYS A 438 -6.86 1.56 -34.91
N GLU A 439 -6.96 0.85 -33.79
CA GLU A 439 -7.22 1.45 -32.47
C GLU A 439 -6.08 2.38 -32.05
N ILE A 440 -4.82 1.94 -32.14
CA ILE A 440 -3.63 2.75 -31.82
C ILE A 440 -3.62 4.05 -32.65
N ARG A 441 -3.96 3.96 -33.94
CA ARG A 441 -4.01 5.12 -34.83
C ARG A 441 -5.10 6.11 -34.39
N ASN A 442 -6.30 5.62 -34.08
CA ASN A 442 -7.40 6.46 -33.63
C ASN A 442 -7.06 7.16 -32.29
N GLU A 443 -6.49 6.44 -31.33
CA GLU A 443 -6.03 7.04 -30.05
C GLU A 443 -4.98 8.12 -30.26
N SER A 444 -4.04 7.89 -31.18
CA SER A 444 -2.99 8.87 -31.51
C SER A 444 -3.57 10.15 -32.14
N GLU A 445 -4.57 10.01 -33.01
CA GLU A 445 -5.29 11.12 -33.63
C GLU A 445 -6.10 11.90 -32.58
N GLU A 446 -6.81 11.23 -31.67
CA GLU A 446 -7.54 11.87 -30.55
C GLU A 446 -6.62 12.63 -29.59
N ILE A 447 -5.47 12.04 -29.23
CA ILE A 447 -4.48 12.70 -28.35
C ILE A 447 -3.91 13.95 -29.03
N ALA A 448 -3.63 13.89 -30.33
CA ALA A 448 -3.15 15.04 -31.10
C ALA A 448 -4.20 16.17 -31.15
N GLU A 449 -5.48 15.83 -31.34
CA GLU A 449 -6.58 16.80 -31.32
C GLU A 449 -6.79 17.44 -29.93
N GLN A 450 -6.68 16.65 -28.84
CA GLN A 450 -6.77 17.16 -27.47
C GLN A 450 -5.60 18.07 -27.08
N GLN A 451 -4.42 17.85 -27.66
CA GLN A 451 -3.25 18.72 -27.45
C GLN A 451 -3.33 20.01 -28.27
N GLN A 452 -3.97 20.00 -29.44
CA GLN A 452 -4.19 21.19 -30.27
C GLN A 452 -5.37 22.05 -29.83
N SER A 453 -6.36 21.48 -29.14
CA SER A 453 -7.59 22.18 -28.71
C SER A 453 -7.50 22.88 -27.34
N ARG A 454 -6.34 22.85 -26.65
CA ARG A 454 -6.11 23.70 -25.47
C ARG A 454 -5.74 25.12 -25.93
N PRO A 455 -6.57 26.15 -25.68
CA PRO A 455 -6.15 27.52 -25.94
C PRO A 455 -5.00 27.86 -24.99
N PHE A 456 -3.94 28.46 -25.52
CA PHE A 456 -2.99 29.23 -24.72
C PHE A 456 -3.79 30.31 -23.97
N HIS A 457 -4.08 30.08 -22.68
CA HIS A 457 -4.52 31.16 -21.82
C HIS A 457 -3.31 32.08 -21.60
N SER A 458 -3.24 33.15 -22.39
CA SER A 458 -2.56 34.37 -21.95
C SER A 458 -3.11 34.76 -20.58
N PRO A 459 -2.28 35.19 -19.62
CA PRO A 459 -2.78 35.60 -18.32
C PRO A 459 -3.78 36.75 -18.52
N LEU A 460 -5.02 36.53 -18.12
CA LEU A 460 -6.05 37.56 -18.16
C LEU A 460 -5.61 38.73 -17.25
N PRO A 461 -5.76 39.98 -17.69
CA PRO A 461 -5.55 41.12 -16.81
C PRO A 461 -6.61 41.08 -15.71
N MET A 462 -6.16 41.20 -14.46
CA MET A 462 -7.01 41.27 -13.27
C MET A 462 -8.10 42.34 -13.45
N PRO A 463 -9.38 42.06 -13.13
CA PRO A 463 -10.42 43.08 -13.19
C PRO A 463 -10.16 44.15 -12.13
N ALA A 464 -10.18 45.42 -12.55
CA ALA A 464 -10.15 46.55 -11.64
C ALA A 464 -11.35 46.48 -10.68
N LEU A 465 -11.07 46.48 -9.37
CA LEU A 465 -12.07 46.63 -8.32
C LEU A 465 -12.89 47.91 -8.54
N SER A 466 -14.13 47.75 -8.98
CA SER A 466 -15.13 48.81 -9.01
C SER A 466 -15.53 49.16 -7.57
N LYS A 467 -15.28 50.42 -7.18
CA LYS A 467 -15.68 51.00 -5.90
C LYS A 467 -17.21 50.95 -5.72
N PRO A 468 -17.73 50.66 -4.52
CA PRO A 468 -19.13 50.90 -4.21
C PRO A 468 -19.40 52.42 -4.07
N PRO A 469 -20.63 52.89 -4.36
CA PRO A 469 -20.97 54.30 -4.22
C PRO A 469 -21.05 54.70 -2.74
N PHE A 470 -20.44 55.84 -2.42
CA PHE A 470 -20.52 56.50 -1.13
C PHE A 470 -21.88 57.17 -0.92
N SER A 471 -22.44 57.04 0.29
CA SER A 471 -23.24 58.08 0.94
C SER A 471 -22.85 58.22 2.42
N SER A 472 -22.14 59.34 2.71
CA SER A 472 -22.29 60.27 3.86
C SER A 472 -22.48 59.70 5.29
N LEU A 473 -21.84 60.12 6.39
CA LEU A 473 -20.94 61.19 6.88
C LEU A 473 -20.13 60.54 8.05
N GLY A 474 -18.97 60.96 8.53
CA GLY A 474 -18.12 62.13 8.36
C GLY A 474 -16.99 62.09 9.41
N ALA A 475 -15.97 62.94 9.21
CA ALA A 475 -14.89 63.34 10.13
C ALA A 475 -13.90 62.25 10.63
N LEU A 476 -12.59 62.45 10.82
CA LEU A 476 -11.58 63.45 10.47
C LEU A 476 -10.31 62.97 11.21
N HIS A 477 -9.19 62.65 10.53
CA HIS A 477 -7.82 63.10 10.87
C HIS A 477 -6.74 62.31 10.10
N ARG A 478 -5.86 63.10 9.47
CA ARG A 478 -4.57 62.80 8.82
C ARG A 478 -3.44 62.87 9.88
N PRO A 479 -2.12 62.76 9.57
CA PRO A 479 -1.34 62.24 8.41
C PRO A 479 -0.09 61.41 8.89
N PRO A 480 1.15 61.46 8.31
CA PRO A 480 1.68 61.26 6.93
C PRO A 480 2.74 60.11 6.83
N GLN A 481 2.92 59.40 5.69
CA GLN A 481 3.85 59.56 4.54
C GLN A 481 5.37 59.29 4.72
N GLY A 482 5.91 58.48 3.77
CA GLY A 482 7.27 58.56 3.16
C GLY A 482 8.30 57.56 3.69
N LEU A 483 9.26 57.00 2.94
CA LEU A 483 9.62 57.00 1.51
C LEU A 483 10.72 55.91 1.33
N THR A 484 10.70 55.17 0.21
CA THR A 484 11.84 54.61 -0.57
C THR A 484 13.03 53.86 0.06
N GLY A 485 13.39 52.72 -0.56
CA GLY A 485 14.74 52.59 -1.18
C GLY A 485 15.61 51.37 -0.81
N LEU A 486 15.81 50.50 -1.81
CA LEU A 486 17.06 49.85 -2.26
C LEU A 486 17.98 49.00 -1.32
N LEU A 487 18.36 47.85 -1.91
CA LEU A 487 19.68 47.19 -1.93
C LEU A 487 20.18 46.32 -0.77
N ALA A 488 20.41 45.05 -1.14
CA ALA A 488 21.67 44.29 -1.08
C ALA A 488 22.37 44.04 0.27
N GLY A 489 22.62 42.74 0.50
CA GLY A 489 23.92 42.23 0.94
C GLY A 489 24.17 42.22 2.44
N GLY A 490 24.61 41.08 2.96
CA GLY A 490 25.23 40.99 4.27
C GLY A 490 24.94 39.68 4.98
N ALA A 491 25.85 38.73 4.83
CA ALA A 491 26.08 37.71 5.83
C ALA A 491 26.44 38.37 7.17
N PHE A 492 25.93 37.87 8.29
CA PHE A 492 26.64 37.95 9.57
C PHE A 492 26.26 36.80 10.48
N GLU A 493 27.30 36.32 11.15
CA GLU A 493 27.39 35.21 12.07
C GLU A 493 26.61 35.39 13.38
N GLN A 494 26.28 34.24 13.96
CA GLN A 494 26.29 33.87 15.37
C GLN A 494 26.04 34.95 16.44
N SER A 495 25.00 34.70 17.25
CA SER A 495 25.14 34.87 18.70
C SER A 495 24.30 33.85 19.48
N LYS A 496 24.98 33.21 20.42
CA LYS A 496 24.48 32.28 21.44
C LYS A 496 23.41 32.91 22.34
N GLY A 497 22.43 32.08 22.70
CA GLY A 497 21.98 31.84 24.08
C GLY A 497 21.20 32.95 24.79
N GLN A 498 19.95 32.65 25.14
CA GLN A 498 19.43 32.86 26.49
C GLN A 498 18.08 32.13 26.68
N ASP A 499 17.99 31.44 27.81
CA ASP A 499 16.83 30.72 28.35
C ASP A 499 15.74 31.65 28.93
N LEU A 500 14.57 31.04 29.16
CA LEU A 500 13.42 31.37 30.05
C LEU A 500 12.20 32.06 29.40
N PRO A 501 10.98 31.91 29.97
CA PRO A 501 10.21 30.67 30.21
C PRO A 501 8.71 30.82 29.82
N ASN A 502 7.95 29.71 29.95
CA ASN A 502 6.49 29.59 30.15
C ASN A 502 5.58 30.79 29.83
N LEU A 503 4.66 30.60 28.86
CA LEU A 503 3.34 31.24 28.93
C LEU A 503 2.23 30.22 28.69
N ILE A 504 1.43 30.03 29.74
CA ILE A 504 0.11 29.41 29.74
C ILE A 504 -0.82 30.25 28.86
N GLY A 505 -1.59 29.60 27.99
CA GLY A 505 -2.66 30.23 27.22
C GLY A 505 -3.68 29.19 26.78
N LYS A 506 -4.71 29.00 27.61
CA LYS A 506 -5.98 28.34 27.25
C LYS A 506 -6.53 28.93 25.94
N LEU A 507 -7.04 28.09 25.05
CA LEU A 507 -8.07 28.49 24.11
C LEU A 507 -9.10 27.37 23.95
N ASP A 508 -10.33 27.78 24.23
CA ASP A 508 -11.57 27.03 24.30
C ASP A 508 -11.93 26.33 22.99
N MET A 509 -12.58 25.17 23.17
CA MET A 509 -13.39 24.53 22.15
C MET A 509 -14.67 25.34 21.92
N GLN A 510 -14.98 25.64 20.67
CA GLN A 510 -16.33 25.96 20.24
C GLN A 510 -16.70 25.19 18.96
N ASP A 511 -17.93 24.71 19.01
CA ASP A 511 -18.62 23.84 18.06
C ASP A 511 -18.55 24.28 16.60
N GLY A 512 -18.43 23.29 15.73
CA GLY A 512 -18.66 23.40 14.29
C GLY A 512 -19.09 22.04 13.76
N GLY A 513 -20.38 21.74 13.91
CA GLY A 513 -20.99 20.57 13.29
C GLY A 513 -20.95 20.69 11.78
N ASP A 514 -20.31 19.72 11.13
CA ASP A 514 -20.59 19.39 9.74
C ASP A 514 -20.50 17.87 9.57
N VAL A 515 -21.66 17.27 9.33
CA VAL A 515 -21.85 15.85 9.09
C VAL A 515 -21.29 15.54 7.70
N ALA A 516 -20.03 15.08 7.65
CA ALA A 516 -19.45 14.55 6.43
C ALA A 516 -20.12 13.20 6.08
N ARG A 517 -21.00 13.22 5.08
CA ARG A 517 -21.48 12.01 4.39
C ARG A 517 -20.28 11.29 3.77
N LEU A 518 -19.93 10.13 4.30
CA LEU A 518 -18.96 9.23 3.69
C LEU A 518 -19.52 8.68 2.37
N ASN A 519 -18.84 9.01 1.28
CA ASN A 519 -19.05 8.37 -0.01
C ASN A 519 -18.67 6.89 0.08
N ALA A 520 -19.67 6.02 -0.01
CA ALA A 520 -19.50 4.59 -0.16
C ALA A 520 -18.87 4.30 -1.53
N GLY A 521 -17.58 3.97 -1.53
CA GLY A 521 -16.84 3.67 -2.75
C GLY A 521 -15.60 2.82 -2.47
N LYS A 522 -15.78 1.49 -2.52
CA LYS A 522 -14.78 0.45 -2.84
C LYS A 522 -13.42 0.54 -2.11
N ARG A 523 -13.28 -0.26 -1.06
CA ARG A 523 -12.33 -1.40 -0.97
C ARG A 523 -12.41 -1.98 0.44
N THR A 524 -12.60 -3.29 0.49
CA THR A 524 -12.76 -4.09 1.70
C THR A 524 -11.56 -3.89 2.62
N VAL A 525 -11.81 -3.34 3.81
CA VAL A 525 -10.88 -3.47 4.93
C VAL A 525 -10.84 -4.96 5.27
N ILE A 526 -9.73 -5.62 4.97
CA ILE A 526 -9.50 -6.99 5.45
C ILE A 526 -9.21 -6.83 6.94
N ASN A 527 -10.20 -7.15 7.76
CA ASN A 527 -10.03 -7.31 9.19
C ASN A 527 -9.03 -8.48 9.42
N PRO A 528 -7.88 -8.25 10.07
CA PRO A 528 -6.89 -9.31 10.32
C PRO A 528 -7.36 -10.38 11.33
N ALA A 529 -8.57 -10.30 11.88
CA ALA A 529 -9.08 -11.23 12.89
C ALA A 529 -10.06 -12.30 12.37
N ALA A 530 -10.19 -12.52 11.05
CA ALA A 530 -11.02 -13.58 10.51
C ALA A 530 -10.24 -14.90 10.39
N TYR A 531 -10.54 -15.86 11.27
CA TYR A 531 -9.99 -17.22 11.19
C TYR A 531 -10.89 -18.10 10.32
N GLU A 532 -10.32 -18.76 9.30
CA GLU A 532 -10.95 -19.93 8.68
C GLU A 532 -10.65 -21.15 9.56
N LEU A 533 -11.68 -21.67 10.23
CA LEU A 533 -11.64 -23.04 10.74
C LEU A 533 -11.90 -23.98 9.55
N LYS A 534 -10.91 -24.83 9.22
CA LYS A 534 -11.07 -25.91 8.25
C LYS A 534 -11.86 -27.07 8.81
#